data_AF-A0A6G3XPJ6-F1
#
_entry.id   AF-A0A6G3XPJ6-F1
#
_cell.length_a   1.000
_cell.length_b   1.000
_cell.length_c   1.000
_cell.angle_alpha   90.00
_cell.angle_beta   90.00
_cell.angle_gamma   90.00
#
_symmetry.space_group_name_H-M   'P 1'
#
loop_
_entity.id
_entity.type
_entity.pdbx_description
1 polymer ?
#
loop_
_entity_poly.entity_id
_entity_poly.type
_entity_poly.pdbx_seq_one_letter_code
_entity_poly.pdbx_strand_id
1 'polypeptide(L)'
;QKARTLEADGTVGPKTWTALLSAGTTPALAKGASGEAVKRLQRALTAALGTTVNADGSFGPATETAVRSYQTSRKLSVDGKVGPATWGAL
;
A
#
# COMPACT_ATOMS: atom_id res chain seq x y z
N GLN A 1 9.72 8.85 -27.29
CA GLN A 1 9.03 7.60 -26.90
C GLN A 1 10.07 6.53 -26.63
N LYS A 2 10.40 6.27 -25.36
CA LYS A 2 11.17 5.08 -24.93
C LYS A 2 11.05 5.05 -23.40
N ALA A 3 10.13 4.21 -22.93
CA ALA A 3 9.88 3.98 -21.52
C ALA A 3 11.21 3.51 -20.90
N ARG A 4 11.72 4.36 -20.02
CA ARG A 4 12.94 4.13 -19.26
C ARG A 4 12.80 2.80 -18.51
N THR A 5 13.87 2.01 -18.61
CA THR A 5 14.22 0.88 -17.75
C THR A 5 13.85 1.18 -16.29
N LEU A 6 12.65 0.77 -15.91
CA LEU A 6 12.29 0.58 -14.52
C LEU A 6 12.97 -0.73 -14.13
N GLU A 7 14.17 -0.64 -13.56
CA GLU A 7 14.70 -1.72 -12.74
C GLU A 7 13.63 -2.03 -11.69
N ALA A 8 12.95 -3.16 -11.88
CA ALA A 8 12.08 -3.75 -10.89
C ALA A 8 12.97 -4.31 -9.78
N ASP A 9 13.56 -3.43 -8.97
CA ASP A 9 14.55 -3.77 -7.93
C ASP A 9 13.92 -4.48 -6.71
N GLY A 10 12.67 -4.96 -6.81
CA GLY A 10 12.01 -5.68 -5.72
C GLY A 10 11.80 -4.88 -4.42
N THR A 11 12.26 -3.62 -4.37
CA THR A 11 12.22 -2.76 -3.18
C THR A 11 11.62 -1.41 -3.59
N VAL A 12 10.30 -1.29 -3.53
CA VAL A 12 9.65 0.00 -3.77
C VAL A 12 10.02 0.92 -2.62
N GLY A 13 10.91 1.88 -2.88
CA GLY A 13 11.36 2.85 -1.88
C GLY A 13 10.35 3.98 -1.64
N PRO A 14 10.50 4.74 -0.54
CA PRO A 14 9.53 5.77 -0.10
C PRO A 14 9.31 6.89 -1.14
N LYS A 15 10.26 7.11 -2.05
CA LYS A 15 10.18 8.15 -3.10
C LYS A 15 9.24 7.77 -4.24
N THR A 16 9.09 6.48 -4.54
CA THR A 16 8.17 6.00 -5.59
C THR A 16 6.72 6.12 -5.13
N TRP A 17 6.47 5.89 -3.84
CA TRP A 17 5.16 6.08 -3.23
C TRP A 17 4.80 7.55 -3.04
N THR A 18 5.76 8.39 -2.65
CA THR A 18 5.57 9.85 -2.58
C THR A 18 5.16 10.45 -3.93
N ALA A 19 5.70 9.92 -5.04
CA ALA A 19 5.34 10.37 -6.39
C ALA A 19 3.91 9.99 -6.79
N LEU A 20 3.37 8.89 -6.27
CA LEU A 20 1.98 8.49 -6.50
C LEU A 20 0.99 9.22 -5.57
N LEU A 21 1.42 9.59 -4.36
CA LEU A 21 0.61 10.31 -3.36
C LEU A 21 0.41 11.80 -3.69
N SER A 22 1.26 12.36 -4.55
CA SER A 22 1.19 13.78 -4.94
C SER A 22 0.08 14.10 -5.95
N ALA A 23 -0.64 13.10 -6.46
CA ALA A 23 -1.62 13.28 -7.54
C ALA A 23 -3.09 13.44 -7.08
N GLY A 24 -3.43 13.23 -5.80
CA GLY A 24 -4.80 13.46 -5.32
C GLY A 24 -5.11 12.74 -4.01
N THR A 25 -5.64 13.49 -3.03
CA THR A 25 -6.22 13.11 -1.74
C THR A 25 -5.87 11.70 -1.28
N THR A 26 -4.95 11.55 -0.34
CA THR A 26 -4.71 10.28 0.38
C THR A 26 -5.92 9.95 1.23
N PRO A 27 -6.90 9.14 0.77
CA PRO A 27 -8.06 8.87 1.58
C PRO A 27 -7.59 7.92 2.67
N ALA A 28 -8.00 8.16 3.91
CA ALA A 28 -7.81 7.16 4.95
C ALA A 28 -8.57 5.90 4.53
N LEU A 29 -7.86 4.85 4.10
CA LEU A 29 -8.50 3.59 3.76
C LEU A 29 -8.67 2.76 5.03
N ALA A 30 -9.86 2.25 5.25
CA ALA A 30 -10.20 1.40 6.38
C ALA A 30 -11.09 0.25 5.90
N LYS A 31 -11.38 -0.69 6.80
CA LYS A 31 -12.32 -1.79 6.55
C LYS A 31 -13.63 -1.26 5.94
N GLY A 32 -14.04 -1.86 4.82
CA GLY A 32 -15.22 -1.45 4.05
C GLY A 32 -14.92 -0.45 2.92
N ALA A 33 -13.73 0.18 2.89
CA ALA A 33 -13.29 0.96 1.73
C ALA A 33 -13.15 0.04 0.51
N SER A 34 -13.47 0.54 -0.67
CA SER A 34 -13.36 -0.22 -1.91
C SER A 34 -12.95 0.70 -3.07
N GLY A 35 -12.39 0.12 -4.13
CA GLY A 35 -12.00 0.82 -5.34
C GLY A 35 -10.52 0.63 -5.70
N GLU A 36 -10.07 1.37 -6.71
CA GLU A 36 -8.71 1.23 -7.21
C GLU A 36 -7.63 1.57 -6.17
N ALA A 37 -7.91 2.49 -5.23
CA ALA A 37 -6.99 2.81 -4.14
C ALA A 37 -6.68 1.59 -3.26
N VAL A 38 -7.68 0.73 -3.01
CA VAL A 38 -7.49 -0.52 -2.26
C VAL A 38 -6.71 -1.53 -3.11
N LYS A 39 -6.99 -1.67 -4.41
CA LYS A 39 -6.20 -2.54 -5.29
C LYS A 39 -4.72 -2.15 -5.34
N ARG A 40 -4.43 -0.84 -5.29
CA ARG A 40 -3.06 -0.32 -5.23
C ARG A 40 -2.41 -0.69 -3.90
N LEU A 41 -3.11 -0.46 -2.78
CA LEU A 41 -2.66 -0.86 -1.44
C LEU A 41 -2.36 -2.36 -1.36
N GLN A 42 -3.27 -3.22 -1.84
CA GLN A 42 -3.13 -4.67 -1.78
C GLN A 42 -1.89 -5.15 -2.55
N ARG A 43 -1.63 -4.56 -3.73
CA ARG A 43 -0.39 -4.81 -4.50
C ARG A 43 0.85 -4.33 -3.76
N ALA A 44 0.78 -3.15 -3.14
CA ALA A 44 1.85 -2.59 -2.33
C ALA A 44 2.21 -3.51 -1.16
N LEU A 45 1.20 -3.97 -0.41
CA LEU A 45 1.36 -4.89 0.71
C LEU A 45 1.93 -6.23 0.26
N THR A 46 1.52 -6.71 -0.93
CA THR A 46 2.07 -7.95 -1.48
C THR A 46 3.57 -7.84 -1.76
N ALA A 47 4.00 -6.73 -2.36
CA ALA A 47 5.41 -6.47 -2.59
C ALA A 47 6.19 -6.24 -1.29
N ALA A 48 5.61 -5.50 -0.33
CA ALA A 48 6.30 -5.08 0.87
C ALA A 48 6.39 -6.18 1.96
N LEU A 49 5.40 -7.06 2.04
CA LEU A 49 5.38 -8.19 2.97
C LEU A 49 5.86 -9.49 2.33
N GLY A 50 5.96 -9.56 1.00
CA GLY A 50 6.21 -10.79 0.27
C GLY A 50 5.08 -11.83 0.40
N THR A 51 3.88 -11.41 0.81
CA THR A 51 2.72 -12.30 1.00
C THR A 51 1.63 -11.97 -0.02
N THR A 52 1.01 -12.98 -0.61
CA THR A 52 -0.03 -12.75 -1.62
C THR A 52 -1.30 -12.18 -0.98
N VAL A 53 -1.51 -10.87 -1.08
CA VAL A 53 -2.76 -10.21 -0.70
C VAL A 53 -3.66 -10.12 -1.93
N ASN A 54 -4.87 -10.65 -1.83
CA ASN A 54 -5.79 -10.63 -2.95
C ASN A 54 -6.14 -9.17 -3.31
N ALA A 55 -5.83 -8.75 -4.54
CA ALA A 55 -6.03 -7.37 -5.00
C ALA A 55 -7.43 -7.16 -5.59
N ASP A 56 -8.46 -7.64 -4.87
CA ASP A 56 -9.86 -7.58 -5.32
C ASP A 56 -10.42 -6.15 -5.32
N GLY A 57 -9.76 -5.23 -4.62
CA GLY A 57 -10.17 -3.84 -4.51
C GLY A 57 -11.16 -3.55 -3.40
N SER A 58 -11.38 -4.51 -2.50
CA SER A 58 -12.19 -4.34 -1.30
C SER A 58 -11.31 -4.48 -0.07
N PHE A 59 -11.43 -3.53 0.85
CA PHE A 59 -10.73 -3.57 2.12
C PHE A 59 -11.45 -4.53 3.07
N GLY A 60 -11.22 -5.82 2.86
CA GLY A 60 -11.70 -6.90 3.71
C GLY A 60 -10.79 -7.19 4.91
N PRO A 61 -11.17 -8.15 5.78
CA PRO A 61 -10.37 -8.56 6.93
C PRO A 61 -8.98 -9.09 6.53
N ALA A 62 -8.83 -9.73 5.36
CA ALA A 62 -7.53 -10.15 4.86
C ALA A 62 -6.58 -8.98 4.57
N THR A 63 -7.11 -7.90 3.97
CA THR A 63 -6.34 -6.68 3.70
C THR A 63 -6.00 -5.95 5.01
N GLU A 64 -6.94 -5.91 5.95
CA GLU A 64 -6.72 -5.34 7.29
C GLU A 64 -5.58 -6.06 8.04
N THR A 65 -5.57 -7.39 8.04
CA THR A 65 -4.48 -8.19 8.66
C THR A 65 -3.14 -7.92 7.98
N ALA A 66 -3.11 -7.81 6.65
CA ALA A 66 -1.90 -7.44 5.92
C ALA A 66 -1.42 -6.03 6.28
N VAL A 67 -2.33 -5.04 6.34
CA VAL A 67 -2.01 -3.66 6.76
C VAL A 67 -1.44 -3.65 8.17
N ARG A 68 -2.06 -4.36 9.12
CA ARG A 68 -1.56 -4.44 10.50
C ARG A 68 -0.18 -5.07 10.56
N SER A 69 0.03 -6.17 9.82
CA SER A 69 1.33 -6.85 9.76
C SER A 69 2.42 -5.91 9.19
N TYR A 70 2.06 -5.13 8.18
CA TYR A 70 2.93 -4.12 7.59
C TYR A 70 3.28 -3.01 8.59
N GLN A 71 2.27 -2.46 9.26
CA GLN A 71 2.44 -1.43 10.28
C GLN A 71 3.34 -1.93 11.41
N THR A 72 3.14 -3.15 11.90
CA THR A 72 4.00 -3.77 12.92
C THR A 72 5.44 -3.91 12.42
N SER A 73 5.65 -4.41 11.21
CA SER A 73 6.99 -4.57 10.61
C SER A 73 7.72 -3.23 10.46
N ARG A 74 6.99 -2.17 10.11
CA ARG A 74 7.52 -0.80 9.94
C ARG A 74 7.54 0.02 11.23
N LYS A 75 7.18 -0.56 12.39
CA LYS A 75 7.05 0.13 13.69
C LYS A 75 6.14 1.37 13.63
N LEU A 76 5.08 1.28 12.83
CA LEU A 76 4.02 2.30 12.73
C LEU A 76 2.88 1.98 13.70
N SER A 77 1.99 2.94 13.93
CA SER A 77 0.74 2.69 14.66
C SER A 77 -0.10 1.65 13.92
N VAL A 78 -0.44 0.56 14.62
CA VAL A 78 -1.13 -0.62 14.08
C VAL A 78 -2.64 -0.43 14.19
N ASP A 79 -3.17 0.64 13.59
CA ASP A 79 -4.59 0.98 13.64
C ASP A 79 -5.42 0.17 12.63
N GLY A 80 -4.77 -0.59 11.72
CA GLY A 80 -5.43 -1.29 10.62
C GLY A 80 -6.04 -0.33 9.58
N LYS A 81 -5.74 0.96 9.67
CA LYS A 81 -6.15 2.02 8.75
C LYS A 81 -4.93 2.52 7.99
N VAL A 82 -5.08 2.77 6.70
CA VAL A 82 -4.01 3.29 5.85
C VAL A 82 -4.17 4.80 5.74
N GLY A 83 -3.44 5.50 6.59
CA GLY A 83 -3.29 6.95 6.54
C GLY A 83 -1.98 7.39 5.87
N PRO A 84 -1.68 8.70 5.85
CA PRO A 84 -0.48 9.24 5.22
C PRO A 84 0.82 8.61 5.71
N ALA A 85 0.91 8.25 7.00
CA ALA A 85 2.08 7.58 7.57
C ALA A 85 2.27 6.15 7.01
N THR A 86 1.17 5.40 6.81
CA THR A 86 1.24 4.08 6.20
C THR A 86 1.54 4.18 4.71
N TRP A 87 0.92 5.14 4.02
CA TRP A 87 1.18 5.43 2.63
C TRP A 87 2.62 5.87 2.35
N GLY A 88 3.20 6.69 3.21
CA GLY A 88 4.59 7.14 3.09
C GLY A 88 5.61 6.06 3.46
N ALA A 89 5.18 5.02 4.18
CA ALA A 89 6.03 3.90 4.55
C ALA A 89 5.97 2.74 3.56
N LEU A 90 4.82 2.51 2.90
CA LEU A 90 4.71 1.63 1.73
C LEU A 90 5.78 2.01 0.72
#